data_AF-A0A0H5S509-F1
#
_entry.id   AF-A0A0H5S509-F1
#
_cell.length_a   1.000
_cell.length_b   1.000
_cell.length_c   1.000
_cell.angle_alpha   90.00
_cell.angle_beta   90.00
_cell.angle_gamma   90.00
#
_symmetry.space_group_name_H-M   'P 1'
#
loop_
_entity.id
_entity.type
_entity.pdbx_description
1 polymer ?
#
loop_
_entity_poly.entity_id
_entity_poly.type
_entity_poly.pdbx_seq_one_letter_code
_entity_poly.pdbx_strand_id
1 'polypeptide(L)'
;MFVERSSITAILQTDPPFIQKIKEKLGYKPPPTIENKFSETAGEGYIENDLEDDDLSRINQEDRPQVVILNAQSDLNEKELEAELEKKRAEEDRRKIEEGKIVFKKPVKRKEQHSEEETAGKRKYTEEIKEKCVNEKVPTI
;
A
#
# COMPACT_ATOMS: atom_id res chain seq x y z
N MET A 1 -53.56 -5.53 -35.28
CA MET A 1 -53.22 -4.09 -35.15
C MET A 1 -52.47 -3.92 -33.84
N PHE A 2 -51.21 -3.51 -33.91
CA PHE A 2 -50.38 -3.29 -32.72
C PHE A 2 -50.56 -1.84 -32.29
N VAL A 3 -51.03 -1.60 -31.06
CA VAL A 3 -51.19 -0.24 -30.52
C VAL A 3 -49.86 0.15 -29.89
N GLU A 4 -49.16 1.06 -30.55
CA GLU A 4 -47.89 1.60 -30.07
C GLU A 4 -48.11 2.41 -28.77
N ARG A 5 -47.46 2.00 -27.68
CA ARG A 5 -47.58 2.59 -26.33
C ARG A 5 -46.55 3.70 -26.07
N SER A 6 -45.95 4.27 -27.13
CA SER A 6 -44.79 5.18 -27.06
C SER A 6 -45.09 6.58 -26.50
N SER A 7 -46.34 6.89 -26.09
CA SER A 7 -46.75 8.21 -25.60
C SER A 7 -47.28 8.24 -24.17
N ILE A 8 -47.09 7.18 -23.38
CA ILE A 8 -47.56 7.14 -21.98
C ILE A 8 -46.50 7.76 -21.07
N THR A 9 -46.76 8.99 -20.61
CA THR A 9 -46.01 9.61 -19.53
C THR A 9 -46.58 9.15 -18.19
N ALA A 10 -45.71 8.67 -17.29
CA ALA A 10 -46.11 8.34 -15.94
C ALA A 10 -46.38 9.63 -15.16
N ILE A 11 -47.65 9.91 -14.88
CA ILE A 11 -48.05 11.02 -14.01
C ILE A 11 -47.90 10.51 -12.57
N LEU A 12 -46.96 11.09 -11.82
CA LEU A 12 -46.87 10.84 -10.39
C LEU A 12 -48.04 11.54 -9.70
N GLN A 13 -49.06 10.76 -9.33
CA GLN A 13 -50.17 11.27 -8.54
C GLN A 13 -49.71 11.50 -7.10
N THR A 14 -50.07 12.64 -6.53
CA THR A 14 -49.80 12.94 -5.11
C THR A 14 -50.66 12.09 -4.20
N ASP A 15 -50.16 11.81 -2.99
CA ASP A 15 -50.89 11.00 -2.02
C ASP A 15 -52.22 11.65 -1.61
N PRO A 16 -53.32 10.89 -1.54
CA PRO A 16 -54.59 11.35 -0.97
C PRO A 16 -54.44 11.86 0.48
N PRO A 17 -55.31 12.79 0.93
CA PRO A 17 -55.17 13.48 2.22
C PRO A 17 -55.20 12.55 3.45
N PHE A 18 -55.83 11.38 3.33
CA PHE A 18 -55.82 10.37 4.40
C PHE A 18 -54.43 9.73 4.59
N ILE A 19 -53.74 9.42 3.49
CA ILE A 19 -52.39 8.84 3.53
C ILE A 19 -51.39 9.87 4.09
N GLN A 20 -51.55 11.16 3.76
CA GLN A 20 -50.72 12.23 4.31
C GLN A 20 -50.84 12.32 5.85
N LYS A 21 -52.07 12.29 6.39
CA LYS A 21 -52.31 12.28 7.85
C LYS A 21 -51.71 11.05 8.54
N ILE A 22 -51.71 9.90 7.88
CA ILE A 22 -51.07 8.69 8.41
C ILE A 22 -49.56 8.84 8.42
N LYS A 23 -48.97 9.32 7.32
CA LYS A 23 -47.52 9.57 7.22
C LYS A 23 -47.04 10.54 8.29
N GLU A 24 -47.81 11.60 8.55
CA GLU A 24 -47.54 12.57 9.62
C GLU A 24 -47.58 11.93 11.01
N LYS A 25 -48.65 11.17 11.32
CA LYS A 25 -48.78 10.47 12.61
C LYS A 25 -47.71 9.41 12.84
N LEU A 26 -47.21 8.78 11.79
CA LEU A 26 -46.16 7.76 11.85
C LEU A 26 -44.75 8.35 11.80
N GLY A 27 -44.61 9.68 11.62
CA GLY A 27 -43.30 10.32 11.47
C GLY A 27 -42.55 9.87 10.21
N TYR A 28 -43.26 9.50 9.13
CA TYR A 28 -42.65 9.06 7.89
C TYR A 28 -41.82 10.19 7.26
N LYS A 29 -40.51 9.99 7.15
CA LYS A 29 -39.60 10.84 6.40
C LYS A 29 -39.30 10.18 5.05
N PRO A 30 -39.52 10.88 3.91
CA PRO A 30 -39.20 10.33 2.60
C PRO A 30 -37.69 10.00 2.53
N PRO A 31 -37.31 8.96 1.77
CA PRO A 31 -35.90 8.61 1.62
C PRO A 31 -35.12 9.79 1.04
N PRO A 32 -33.85 9.98 1.45
CA PRO A 32 -33.03 11.08 0.99
C PRO A 32 -32.85 11.00 -0.54
N THR A 33 -33.49 11.92 -1.25
CA THR A 33 -33.30 12.12 -2.69
C THR A 33 -31.93 12.76 -2.93
N ILE A 34 -31.33 12.57 -4.11
CA ILE A 34 -29.98 13.07 -4.41
C ILE A 34 -29.85 14.58 -4.10
N GLU A 35 -30.85 15.39 -4.47
CA GLU A 35 -30.92 16.83 -4.13
C GLU A 35 -30.90 17.09 -2.62
N ASN A 36 -31.62 16.29 -1.83
CA ASN A 36 -31.68 16.43 -0.37
C ASN A 36 -30.35 16.10 0.31
N LYS A 37 -29.57 15.16 -0.26
CA LYS A 37 -28.24 14.80 0.26
C LYS A 37 -27.24 15.96 0.18
N PHE A 38 -27.40 16.87 -0.78
CA PHE A 38 -26.54 18.04 -0.93
C PHE A 38 -27.00 19.23 -0.08
N SER A 39 -28.30 19.34 0.21
CA SER A 39 -28.85 20.42 1.04
C SER A 39 -28.70 20.19 2.55
N GLU A 40 -28.45 18.96 3.00
CA GLU A 40 -28.38 18.59 4.43
C GLU A 40 -27.02 18.85 5.10
N THR A 41 -26.07 19.52 4.44
CA THR A 41 -24.81 19.94 5.09
C THR A 41 -24.97 21.14 6.03
N ALA A 42 -26.18 21.65 6.27
CA ALA A 42 -26.39 22.80 7.17
C ALA A 42 -27.63 22.74 8.09
N GLY A 43 -28.34 21.61 8.21
CA GLY A 43 -29.57 21.56 9.01
C GLY A 43 -29.76 20.23 9.73
N GLU A 44 -29.44 20.22 11.03
CA GLU A 44 -29.94 19.33 12.09
C GLU A 44 -30.49 17.96 11.65
N GLY A 45 -29.65 16.92 11.65
CA GLY A 45 -30.20 15.57 11.55
C GLY A 45 -29.22 14.41 11.40
N TYR A 46 -28.00 14.65 10.94
CA TYR A 46 -26.99 13.60 10.85
C TYR A 46 -25.60 14.16 11.15
N ILE A 47 -25.33 14.33 12.44
CA ILE A 47 -23.96 14.27 12.94
C ILE A 47 -23.74 12.78 13.18
N GLU A 48 -22.91 12.14 12.36
CA GLU A 48 -22.32 10.86 12.74
C GLU A 48 -21.58 11.16 14.06
N ASN A 49 -22.19 10.79 15.19
CA ASN A 49 -21.56 10.93 16.50
C ASN A 49 -20.49 9.85 16.62
N ASP A 50 -19.44 9.95 15.79
CA ASP A 50 -18.24 9.12 15.88
C ASP A 50 -17.54 9.30 17.24
N LEU A 51 -17.99 10.27 18.04
CA LEU A 51 -17.63 10.42 19.46
C LEU A 51 -17.87 9.14 20.28
N GLU A 52 -18.84 8.30 19.91
CA GLU A 52 -19.07 7.02 20.59
C GLU A 52 -18.05 5.95 20.21
N ASP A 53 -17.52 5.99 18.99
CA ASP A 53 -16.51 5.07 18.48
C ASP A 53 -15.08 5.51 18.88
N ASP A 54 -14.85 6.81 19.07
CA ASP A 54 -13.59 7.37 19.60
C ASP A 54 -13.45 7.24 21.13
N ASP A 55 -14.51 6.81 21.84
CA ASP A 55 -14.45 6.57 23.28
C ASP A 55 -13.67 5.28 23.59
N LEU A 56 -12.34 5.44 23.71
CA LEU A 56 -11.42 4.36 24.08
C LEU A 56 -11.81 3.67 25.38
N SER A 57 -12.63 4.27 26.26
CA SER A 57 -13.07 3.61 27.50
C SER A 57 -13.95 2.38 27.27
N ARG A 58 -14.66 2.33 26.12
CA ARG A 58 -15.56 1.24 25.72
C ARG A 58 -14.83 0.07 25.06
N ILE A 59 -13.64 0.30 24.53
CA ILE A 59 -12.82 -0.69 23.85
C ILE A 59 -12.00 -1.47 24.88
N ASN A 60 -11.86 -2.80 24.70
CA ASN A 60 -10.99 -3.61 25.58
C ASN A 60 -9.56 -3.10 25.51
N GLN A 61 -8.80 -3.22 26.60
CA GLN A 61 -7.43 -2.68 26.66
C GLN A 61 -6.50 -3.27 25.60
N GLU A 62 -6.72 -4.53 25.19
CA GLU A 62 -5.96 -5.23 24.14
C GLU A 62 -6.28 -4.74 22.73
N ASP A 63 -7.50 -4.24 22.52
CA ASP A 63 -8.00 -3.75 21.23
C ASP A 63 -7.73 -2.26 21.02
N ARG A 64 -7.30 -1.53 22.06
CA ARG A 64 -6.95 -0.11 21.98
C ARG A 64 -5.64 0.08 21.22
N PRO A 65 -5.50 1.17 20.43
CA PRO A 65 -4.25 1.46 19.75
C PRO A 65 -3.13 1.69 20.76
N GLN A 66 -1.97 1.08 20.52
CA GLN A 66 -0.78 1.29 21.34
C GLN A 66 -0.06 2.56 20.88
N VAL A 67 0.03 3.55 21.78
CA VAL A 67 0.82 4.78 21.53
C VAL A 67 2.21 4.61 22.13
N VAL A 68 3.23 4.61 21.27
CA VAL A 68 4.65 4.55 21.66
C VAL A 68 5.24 5.94 21.56
N ILE A 69 5.81 6.44 22.66
CA ILE A 69 6.50 7.74 22.71
C ILE A 69 8.00 7.45 22.66
N LEU A 70 8.67 7.96 21.62
CA LEU A 70 10.11 7.79 21.45
C LEU A 70 10.88 8.79 22.34
N ASN A 71 11.85 8.27 23.08
CA ASN A 71 12.81 9.05 23.83
C ASN A 71 14.01 9.38 22.95
N ALA A 72 14.21 10.67 22.64
CA ALA A 72 15.30 11.10 21.75
C ALA A 72 16.72 10.79 22.26
N GLN A 73 16.89 10.41 23.53
CA GLN A 73 18.18 10.07 24.12
C GLN A 73 18.49 8.57 24.14
N SER A 74 17.46 7.71 24.18
CA SER A 74 17.63 6.26 24.31
C SER A 74 17.22 5.49 23.05
N ASP A 75 16.25 6.03 22.31
CA ASP A 75 15.61 5.31 21.22
C ASP A 75 16.25 5.73 19.89
N LEU A 76 16.43 4.74 19.01
CA LEU A 76 17.03 4.96 17.70
C LEU A 76 16.09 5.74 16.80
N ASN A 77 16.67 6.69 16.07
CA ASN A 77 16.03 7.34 14.94
C ASN A 77 15.85 6.33 13.79
N GLU A 78 14.84 6.53 12.93
CA GLU A 78 14.62 5.81 11.67
C GLU A 78 15.92 5.57 10.86
N LYS A 79 16.77 6.60 10.72
CA LYS A 79 18.03 6.51 9.98
C LYS A 79 19.06 5.60 10.65
N GLU A 80 19.15 5.65 11.97
CA GLU A 80 20.10 4.83 12.74
C GLU A 80 19.64 3.38 12.75
N LEU A 81 18.33 3.16 12.86
CA LEU A 81 17.71 1.84 12.74
C LEU A 81 17.99 1.19 11.38
N GLU A 82 17.79 1.91 10.28
CA GLU A 82 18.06 1.39 8.94
C GLU A 82 19.55 1.06 8.76
N ALA A 83 20.44 1.92 9.26
CA ALA A 83 21.88 1.68 9.18
C ALA A 83 22.31 0.42 9.96
N GLU A 84 21.74 0.20 11.15
CA GLU A 84 22.02 -0.99 11.95
C GLU A 84 21.44 -2.27 11.31
N LEU A 85 20.23 -2.17 10.73
CA LEU A 85 19.58 -3.26 10.02
C LEU A 85 20.40 -3.69 8.78
N GLU A 86 20.88 -2.72 8.00
CA GLU A 86 21.71 -2.97 6.83
C GLU A 86 23.06 -3.57 7.22
N LYS A 87 23.68 -3.07 8.30
CA LYS A 87 24.91 -3.65 8.84
C LYS A 87 24.70 -5.12 9.25
N LYS A 88 23.61 -5.41 9.96
CA LYS A 88 23.28 -6.78 10.38
C LYS A 88 23.04 -7.69 9.17
N ARG A 89 22.32 -7.21 8.14
CA ARG A 89 22.11 -7.95 6.88
C ARG A 89 23.43 -8.25 6.18
N ALA A 90 24.32 -7.26 6.06
CA ALA A 90 25.62 -7.43 5.44
C ALA A 90 26.49 -8.44 6.20
N GLU A 91 26.46 -8.43 7.54
CA GLU A 91 27.16 -9.42 8.37
C GLU A 91 26.58 -10.82 8.20
N GLU A 92 25.25 -10.96 8.18
CA GLU A 92 24.60 -12.25 7.92
C GLU A 92 24.92 -12.79 6.52
N ASP A 93 24.96 -11.92 5.51
CA ASP A 93 25.31 -12.31 4.15
C ASP A 93 26.78 -12.71 4.03
N ARG A 94 27.70 -11.98 4.68
CA ARG A 94 29.10 -12.41 4.82
C ARG A 94 29.19 -13.78 5.48
N ARG A 95 28.44 -14.01 6.56
CA ARG A 95 28.41 -15.31 7.24
C ARG A 95 27.89 -16.41 6.32
N LYS A 96 26.84 -16.16 5.52
CA LYS A 96 26.33 -17.13 4.53
C LYS A 96 27.34 -17.43 3.42
N ILE A 97 28.14 -16.44 3.02
CA ILE A 97 29.23 -16.62 2.05
C ILE A 97 30.35 -17.47 2.67
N GLU A 98 30.77 -17.17 3.90
CA GLU A 98 31.81 -17.92 4.64
C GLU A 98 31.37 -19.37 4.94
N GLU A 99 30.11 -19.57 5.33
CA GLU A 99 29.48 -20.88 5.52
C GLU A 99 29.29 -21.64 4.17
N GLY A 100 29.60 -21.02 3.03
CA GLY A 100 29.52 -21.65 1.71
C GLY A 100 28.10 -21.91 1.21
N LYS A 101 27.08 -21.32 1.86
CA LYS A 101 25.66 -21.46 1.47
C LYS A 101 25.35 -20.75 0.15
N ILE A 102 26.09 -19.67 -0.15
CA ILE A 102 25.97 -18.92 -1.41
C ILE A 102 27.13 -19.31 -2.30
N VAL A 103 26.87 -20.13 -3.33
CA VAL A 103 27.87 -20.54 -4.32
C VAL A 103 27.59 -19.88 -5.66
N PHE A 104 28.48 -18.99 -6.10
CA PHE A 104 28.41 -18.42 -7.46
C PHE A 104 28.85 -19.49 -8.47
N LYS A 105 27.88 -20.16 -9.11
CA LYS A 105 28.16 -21.05 -10.23
C LYS A 105 28.58 -20.22 -11.44
N LYS A 106 29.77 -20.52 -11.97
CA LYS A 106 30.24 -19.90 -13.21
C LYS A 106 29.26 -20.22 -14.34
N PRO A 107 28.77 -19.22 -15.10
CA PRO A 107 27.87 -19.48 -16.21
C PRO A 107 28.55 -20.40 -17.22
N VAL A 108 27.89 -21.51 -17.54
CA VAL A 108 28.35 -22.44 -18.57
C VAL A 108 28.19 -21.76 -19.92
N LYS A 109 29.30 -21.60 -20.66
CA LYS A 109 29.25 -21.14 -22.05
C LYS A 109 28.37 -22.13 -22.83
N ARG A 110 27.19 -21.68 -23.29
CA ARG A 110 26.37 -22.43 -24.24
C ARG A 110 27.24 -22.66 -25.48
N LYS A 111 27.39 -23.93 -25.91
CA LYS A 111 27.94 -24.20 -27.24
C LYS A 111 26.89 -23.72 -28.24
N GLU A 112 27.33 -22.85 -29.15
CA GLU A 112 26.53 -22.31 -30.25
C GLU A 112 26.01 -23.49 -31.09
N GLN A 113 24.72 -23.79 -30.98
CA GLN A 113 23.98 -24.34 -32.10
C GLN A 113 23.25 -23.15 -32.73
N HIS A 114 23.62 -22.91 -33.98
CA HIS A 114 23.23 -21.78 -34.83
C HIS A 114 21.77 -21.36 -34.72
N SER A 115 21.55 -20.06 -34.49
CA SER A 115 20.62 -19.24 -35.26
C SER A 115 21.02 -17.78 -35.05
N GLU A 116 21.34 -17.12 -36.15
CA GLU A 116 21.77 -15.73 -36.26
C GLU A 116 20.67 -14.77 -35.77
N GLU A 117 21.02 -13.84 -34.87
CA GLU A 117 20.81 -12.38 -35.01
C GLU A 117 21.29 -11.65 -33.72
N GLU A 118 22.30 -10.80 -33.90
CA GLU A 118 22.53 -9.46 -33.28
C GLU A 118 22.17 -9.20 -31.80
N THR A 119 22.99 -8.64 -30.90
CA THR A 119 24.20 -7.81 -31.00
C THR A 119 25.09 -7.97 -29.75
N ALA A 120 26.37 -7.72 -29.94
CA ALA A 120 27.43 -7.83 -28.94
C ALA A 120 27.58 -6.58 -28.06
N GLY A 121 27.61 -6.78 -26.74
CA GLY A 121 28.17 -5.83 -25.77
C GLY A 121 29.35 -6.45 -25.02
N LYS A 122 30.56 -6.39 -25.59
CA LYS A 122 31.78 -6.95 -25.00
C LYS A 122 32.35 -6.06 -23.88
N ARG A 123 32.28 -6.60 -22.66
CA ARG A 123 33.32 -6.64 -21.60
C ARG A 123 34.66 -5.93 -21.91
N LYS A 124 35.02 -4.94 -21.08
CA LYS A 124 36.42 -4.62 -20.69
C LYS A 124 36.47 -4.12 -19.25
N TYR A 125 36.80 -4.99 -18.28
CA TYR A 125 37.23 -4.54 -16.94
C TYR A 125 38.14 -5.55 -16.20
N THR A 126 38.40 -6.74 -16.76
CA THR A 126 38.98 -7.85 -15.97
C THR A 126 40.48 -8.08 -16.14
N GLU A 127 41.16 -7.33 -17.03
CA GLU A 127 42.61 -7.49 -17.28
C GLU A 127 43.47 -6.51 -16.44
N GLU A 128 43.02 -5.27 -16.22
CA GLU A 128 43.83 -4.25 -15.51
C GLU A 128 44.06 -4.53 -14.02
N ILE A 129 43.18 -5.28 -13.35
CA ILE A 129 43.32 -5.57 -11.91
C ILE A 129 44.37 -6.66 -11.64
N LYS A 130 44.63 -7.54 -12.61
CA LYS A 130 45.63 -8.61 -12.43
C LYS A 130 47.07 -8.10 -12.55
N GLU A 131 47.32 -7.07 -13.35
CA GLU A 131 48.66 -6.48 -13.48
C GLU A 131 49.06 -5.69 -12.23
N LYS A 132 48.10 -5.00 -11.57
CA LYS A 132 48.39 -4.20 -10.37
C LYS A 132 48.69 -5.04 -9.13
N CYS A 133 48.11 -6.25 -9.01
CA CYS A 133 48.27 -7.08 -7.81
C CYS A 133 49.59 -7.89 -7.78
N VAL A 134 50.35 -7.96 -8.90
CA VAL A 134 51.62 -8.69 -8.97
C VAL A 134 52.82 -7.81 -8.65
N ASN A 135 52.74 -6.49 -8.89
CA ASN A 135 53.90 -5.59 -8.77
C ASN A 135 54.13 -5.01 -7.35
N GLU A 136 53.26 -5.32 -6.38
CA GLU A 136 53.36 -4.78 -5.01
C GLU A 136 53.67 -5.86 -3.95
N LYS A 137 54.52 -6.84 -4.32
CA LYS A 137 55.21 -7.71 -3.35
C LYS A 137 56.72 -7.40 -3.34
N VAL A 138 57.04 -6.50 -2.42
CA VAL A 138 58.32 -6.09 -1.79
C VAL A 138 59.48 -7.11 -1.89
N PRO A 139 60.74 -6.62 -1.96
CA PRO A 139 61.82 -7.25 -1.21
C PRO A 139 62.48 -6.29 -0.22
N THR A 140 62.51 -6.77 1.01
CA THR A 140 63.38 -6.45 2.14
C THR A 140 64.84 -6.21 1.75
N ILE A 141 65.43 -5.11 2.24
CA ILE A 141 66.66 -5.08 3.06
C ILE A 141 66.49 -3.97 4.10
#